data_AF-A0A0C2VGN9-F1
#
_entry.id   AF-A0A0C2VGN9-F1
#
_cell.length_a   1.000
_cell.length_b   1.000
_cell.length_c   1.000
_cell.angle_alpha   90.00
_cell.angle_beta   90.00
_cell.angle_gamma   90.00
#
_symmetry.space_group_name_H-M   'P 1'
#
loop_
_entity.id
_entity.type
_entity.pdbx_description
1 polymer ?
#
loop_
_entity_poly.entity_id
_entity_poly.type
_entity_poly.pdbx_seq_one_letter_code
_entity_poly.pdbx_strand_id
1 'polypeptide(L)'
;MCTITKDQVYKAISTVIDPEVGFNLVEMGLIYDVMIEESCNVKVVMTLSTRGCPLHQMITQWVREAVERIEGVGIVEIDIVWEPAWNISMADERVKAALGGGGTMW
;
A
#
# COMPACT_ATOMS: atom_id res chain seq x y z
N MET A 1 -17.97 0.37 -19.44
CA MET A 1 -18.06 0.34 -17.96
C MET A 1 -16.79 -0.28 -17.46
N CYS A 2 -16.19 0.30 -16.42
CA CYS A 2 -14.98 -0.27 -15.85
C CYS A 2 -15.24 -1.65 -15.23
N THR A 3 -14.34 -2.61 -15.48
CA THR A 3 -14.41 -3.98 -14.94
C THR A 3 -13.40 -4.23 -13.83
N ILE A 4 -12.54 -3.26 -13.53
CA ILE A 4 -11.53 -3.35 -12.47
C ILE A 4 -12.21 -3.31 -11.10
N THR A 5 -11.79 -4.19 -10.22
CA THR A 5 -12.30 -4.30 -8.85
C THR A 5 -11.24 -3.88 -7.84
N LYS A 6 -11.67 -3.42 -6.65
CA LYS A 6 -10.73 -3.10 -5.56
C LYS A 6 -9.86 -4.29 -5.18
N ASP A 7 -10.43 -5.50 -5.17
CA ASP A 7 -9.70 -6.75 -4.86
C ASP A 7 -8.51 -6.97 -5.80
N GLN A 8 -8.70 -6.76 -7.12
CA GLN A 8 -7.61 -6.87 -8.10
C GLN A 8 -6.49 -5.86 -7.81
N VAL A 9 -6.85 -4.64 -7.41
CA VAL A 9 -5.88 -3.60 -7.05
C VAL A 9 -5.11 -3.98 -5.79
N TYR A 10 -5.80 -4.36 -4.70
CA TYR A 10 -5.16 -4.82 -3.47
C TYR A 10 -4.24 -6.03 -3.73
N LYS A 11 -4.69 -6.98 -4.55
CA LYS A 11 -3.89 -8.13 -4.95
C LYS A 11 -2.63 -7.73 -5.72
N ALA A 12 -2.73 -6.76 -6.64
CA ALA A 12 -1.56 -6.24 -7.33
C ALA A 12 -0.60 -5.57 -6.35
N ILE A 13 -1.09 -4.71 -5.45
CA ILE A 13 -0.28 -4.01 -4.45
C ILE A 13 0.37 -4.99 -3.45
N SER A 14 -0.26 -6.12 -3.14
CA SER A 14 0.32 -7.15 -2.27
C SER A 14 1.61 -7.78 -2.82
N THR A 15 1.94 -7.54 -4.09
CA THR A 15 3.22 -7.96 -4.69
C THR A 15 4.38 -7.02 -4.33
N VAL A 16 4.08 -5.83 -3.80
CA VAL A 16 5.06 -4.85 -3.36
C VAL A 16 5.42 -5.12 -1.90
N ILE A 17 6.69 -5.48 -1.68
CA ILE A 17 7.24 -5.86 -0.39
C ILE A 17 8.14 -4.74 0.10
N ASP A 18 7.97 -4.35 1.37
CA ASP A 18 8.89 -3.44 2.04
C ASP A 18 10.24 -4.18 2.29
N PRO A 19 11.36 -3.72 1.71
CA PRO A 19 12.64 -4.40 1.83
C PRO A 19 13.25 -4.31 3.24
N GLU A 20 12.76 -3.44 4.11
CA GLU A 20 13.26 -3.31 5.49
C GLU A 20 12.67 -4.39 6.40
N VAL A 21 11.38 -4.69 6.26
CA VAL A 21 10.65 -5.62 7.15
C VAL A 21 10.24 -6.93 6.48
N GLY A 22 10.27 -7.01 5.15
CA GLY A 22 9.94 -8.22 4.39
C GLY A 22 8.45 -8.56 4.32
N PHE A 23 7.57 -7.59 4.61
CA PHE A 23 6.11 -7.73 4.50
C PHE A 23 5.56 -6.88 3.37
N ASN A 24 4.41 -7.29 2.83
CA ASN A 24 3.76 -6.51 1.78
C ASN A 24 2.96 -5.34 2.35
N LEU A 25 2.80 -4.28 1.55
CA LEU A 25 2.20 -3.02 2.02
C LEU A 25 0.74 -3.15 2.45
N VAL A 26 0.01 -4.13 1.90
CA VAL A 26 -1.40 -4.40 2.28
C VAL A 26 -1.44 -5.06 3.66
N GLU A 27 -0.66 -6.12 3.88
CA GLU A 27 -0.53 -6.78 5.19
C GLU A 27 -0.01 -5.81 6.27
N MET A 28 0.84 -4.86 5.89
CA MET A 28 1.33 -3.81 6.79
C MET A 28 0.27 -2.77 7.13
N GLY A 29 -0.87 -2.72 6.43
CA GLY A 29 -1.91 -1.71 6.63
C GLY A 29 -1.49 -0.31 6.15
N LEU A 30 -0.60 -0.23 5.15
CA LEU A 30 -0.15 1.05 4.57
C LEU A 30 -1.08 1.57 3.47
N ILE A 31 -1.99 0.74 2.97
CA ILE A 31 -2.98 1.11 1.95
C ILE A 31 -4.30 1.42 2.64
N TYR A 32 -4.72 2.69 2.60
CA TYR A 32 -5.91 3.17 3.32
C TYR A 32 -7.18 3.06 2.48
N ASP A 33 -7.11 3.41 1.20
CA ASP A 33 -8.24 3.26 0.29
C ASP A 33 -7.79 3.11 -1.16
N VAL A 34 -8.67 2.52 -1.96
CA VAL A 34 -8.56 2.43 -3.42
C VAL A 34 -9.87 2.91 -4.00
N MET A 35 -9.82 3.94 -4.84
CA MET A 35 -10.96 4.46 -5.58
C MET A 35 -10.80 4.12 -7.06
N ILE A 36 -11.88 3.67 -7.69
CA ILE A 36 -11.91 3.27 -9.10
C ILE A 36 -12.99 4.08 -9.78
N GLU A 37 -12.62 4.86 -10.79
CA GLU A 37 -13.56 5.67 -11.57
C GLU A 37 -14.22 4.85 -12.68
N GLU A 38 -15.31 5.37 -13.25
CA GLU A 38 -16.01 4.71 -14.37
C GLU A 38 -15.13 4.54 -15.63
N SER A 39 -14.10 5.38 -15.76
CA SER A 39 -13.05 5.39 -16.80
C SER A 39 -11.93 4.37 -16.56
N CYS A 40 -11.99 3.58 -15.48
CA CYS A 40 -10.91 2.72 -15.00
C CYS A 40 -9.65 3.45 -14.52
N ASN A 41 -9.71 4.75 -14.27
CA ASN A 41 -8.67 5.41 -13.49
C ASN A 41 -8.72 4.90 -12.05
N VAL A 42 -7.54 4.69 -11.47
CA VAL A 42 -7.39 4.16 -10.11
C VAL A 42 -6.62 5.17 -9.27
N LYS A 43 -7.21 5.57 -8.15
CA LYS A 43 -6.55 6.36 -7.11
C LYS A 43 -6.28 5.48 -5.90
N VAL A 44 -5.03 5.39 -5.50
CA VAL A 44 -4.60 4.67 -4.29
C VAL A 44 -4.23 5.68 -3.23
N VAL A 45 -4.92 5.65 -2.10
CA VAL A 45 -4.60 6.45 -0.91
C VAL A 45 -3.77 5.57 0.01
N MET A 46 -2.54 5.99 0.28
CA MET A 46 -1.61 5.23 1.11
C MET A 46 -0.82 6.14 2.06
N THR A 47 -0.16 5.52 3.03
CA THR A 47 0.76 6.19 3.94
C THR A 47 2.10 5.46 3.98
N LEU A 48 3.05 6.04 4.73
CA LEU A 48 4.39 5.49 4.90
C LEU A 48 4.79 5.59 6.38
N SER A 49 5.62 4.67 6.84
CA SER A 49 6.04 4.55 8.25
C SER A 49 6.91 5.72 8.71
N THR A 50 7.67 6.37 7.81
CA THR A 50 8.53 7.52 8.14
C THR A 50 8.51 8.58 7.03
N ARG A 51 8.98 9.81 7.32
CA ARG A 51 9.07 10.90 6.33
C ARG A 51 10.51 10.99 5.79
N GLY A 52 10.65 11.13 4.47
CA GLY A 52 11.90 11.64 3.87
C GLY A 52 12.97 10.62 3.45
N CYS A 53 12.71 9.30 3.53
CA CYS A 53 13.63 8.29 2.98
C CYS A 53 13.50 8.18 1.45
N PRO A 54 14.61 8.07 0.68
CA PRO A 54 14.55 7.81 -0.78
C PRO A 54 13.78 6.54 -1.14
N LEU A 55 13.73 5.56 -0.23
CA LEU A 55 12.98 4.32 -0.42
C LEU A 55 11.48 4.57 -0.62
N HIS A 56 10.92 5.61 -0.03
CA HIS A 56 9.49 5.95 -0.17
C HIS A 56 9.08 6.24 -1.61
N GLN A 57 9.93 6.96 -2.36
CA GLN A 57 9.65 7.24 -3.75
C GLN A 57 9.65 5.95 -4.57
N MET A 58 10.57 5.03 -4.27
CA MET A 58 10.64 3.72 -4.91
C MET A 58 9.41 2.86 -4.58
N ILE A 59 8.99 2.79 -3.32
CA ILE A 59 7.79 2.07 -2.90
C ILE A 59 6.55 2.63 -3.61
N THR A 60 6.40 3.96 -3.62
CA THR A 60 5.29 4.64 -4.30
C THR A 60 5.27 4.31 -5.80
N GLN A 61 6.44 4.30 -6.43
CA GLN A 61 6.58 3.92 -7.83
C GLN A 61 6.20 2.45 -8.05
N TRP A 62 6.67 1.53 -7.22
CA TRP A 62 6.34 0.11 -7.34
C TRP A 62 4.85 -0.17 -7.15
N VAL A 63 4.19 0.54 -6.24
CA VAL A 63 2.72 0.48 -6.07
C VAL A 63 2.04 0.91 -7.35
N ARG A 64 2.43 2.07 -7.92
CA ARG A 64 1.88 2.55 -9.20
C ARG A 64 2.08 1.51 -10.29
N GLU A 65 3.30 1.03 -10.49
CA GLU A 65 3.62 0.05 -11.53
C GLU A 65 2.87 -1.27 -11.35
N ALA A 66 2.67 -1.73 -10.11
CA ALA A 66 1.91 -2.94 -9.84
C ALA A 66 0.45 -2.79 -10.28
N VAL A 67 -0.17 -1.64 -10.02
CA VAL A 67 -1.55 -1.35 -10.43
C VAL A 67 -1.64 -1.13 -11.95
N GLU A 68 -0.67 -0.43 -12.56
CA GLU A 68 -0.59 -0.20 -14.01
C GLU A 68 -0.51 -1.49 -14.83
N ARG A 69 -0.02 -2.60 -14.24
CA ARG A 69 0.03 -3.91 -14.90
C ARG A 69 -1.32 -4.63 -14.99
N ILE A 70 -2.35 -4.12 -14.31
CA ILE A 70 -3.69 -4.70 -14.41
C ILE A 70 -4.28 -4.35 -15.78
N GLU A 71 -4.65 -5.36 -16.55
CA GLU A 71 -5.23 -5.18 -17.88
C GLU A 71 -6.52 -4.33 -17.81
N GLY A 72 -6.56 -3.26 -18.61
CA GLY A 72 -7.70 -2.35 -18.68
C GLY A 72 -7.70 -1.22 -17.65
N VAL A 73 -6.68 -1.12 -16.79
CA VAL A 73 -6.50 0.04 -15.92
C VAL A 73 -6.15 1.29 -16.74
N GLY A 74 -6.70 2.42 -16.34
CA GLY A 74 -6.43 3.73 -16.93
C GLY A 74 -5.28 4.43 -16.23
N ILE A 75 -5.48 5.70 -15.88
CA ILE A 75 -4.49 6.50 -15.15
C ILE A 75 -4.42 6.00 -13.70
N VAL A 76 -3.20 5.81 -13.19
CA VAL A 76 -2.96 5.48 -11.79
C VAL A 76 -2.39 6.69 -11.05
N GLU A 77 -3.14 7.15 -10.05
CA GLU A 77 -2.72 8.20 -9.12
C GLU A 77 -2.42 7.60 -7.75
N ILE A 78 -1.29 7.97 -7.17
CA ILE A 78 -0.93 7.60 -5.79
C ILE A 78 -0.96 8.86 -4.95
N ASP A 79 -1.77 8.83 -3.89
CA ASP A 79 -1.96 9.93 -2.95
C ASP A 79 -1.40 9.52 -1.59
N ILE A 80 -0.32 10.18 -1.18
CA ILE A 80 0.36 9.90 0.09
C ILE A 80 -0.22 10.81 1.16
N VAL A 81 -0.92 10.22 2.11
CA VAL A 81 -1.45 10.90 3.29
C VAL A 81 -0.62 10.56 4.53
N TRP A 82 -0.55 11.50 5.46
CA TRP A 82 0.15 11.32 6.74
C TRP A 82 -0.81 11.20 7.92
N GLU A 83 -2.11 11.36 7.67
CA GLU A 83 -3.17 11.33 8.66
C GLU A 83 -4.28 10.37 8.19
N PRO A 84 -4.70 9.39 9.01
CA PRO A 84 -4.11 9.05 10.31
C PRO A 84 -2.66 8.57 10.17
N ALA A 85 -1.82 8.86 11.17
CA ALA A 85 -0.45 8.37 11.20
C ALA A 85 -0.45 6.84 11.41
N TRP A 86 0.32 6.13 10.59
CA TRP A 86 0.40 4.67 10.69
C TRP A 86 0.95 4.23 12.05
N ASN A 87 0.41 3.14 12.58
CA ASN A 87 0.99 2.43 13.71
C ASN A 87 0.73 0.93 13.58
N ILE A 88 1.51 0.12 14.32
CA ILE A 88 1.48 -1.35 14.21
C ILE A 88 0.10 -1.97 14.44
N SER A 89 -0.82 -1.30 15.15
CA SER A 89 -2.18 -1.83 15.36
C SER A 89 -3.02 -1.87 14.09
N MET A 90 -2.62 -1.13 13.05
CA MET A 90 -3.26 -1.11 11.72
C MET A 90 -2.86 -2.29 10.83
N ALA A 91 -1.76 -2.98 11.17
CA ALA A 91 -1.28 -4.11 10.39
C ALA A 91 -2.08 -5.40 10.68
N ASP A 92 -1.97 -6.39 9.80
CA ASP A 92 -2.56 -7.70 10.01
C ASP A 92 -1.93 -8.43 11.20
N GLU A 93 -2.66 -9.36 11.80
CA GLU A 93 -2.23 -10.12 12.99
C GLU A 93 -0.87 -10.82 12.81
N ARG A 94 -0.57 -11.28 11.59
CA ARG A 94 0.72 -11.88 11.25
C ARG A 94 1.87 -10.86 11.33
N VAL A 95 1.67 -9.66 10.79
CA VAL A 95 2.66 -8.58 10.81
C VAL A 95 2.83 -8.05 12.23
N LYS A 96 1.72 -7.87 12.95
CA LYS A 96 1.72 -7.56 14.39
C LYS A 96 2.50 -8.59 15.21
N ALA A 97 2.31 -9.88 14.96
CA ALA A 97 3.05 -10.91 15.68
C ALA A 97 4.56 -10.89 15.36
N ALA A 98 4.91 -10.66 14.09
CA ALA A 98 6.30 -10.63 13.64
C ALA A 98 7.07 -9.39 14.10
N LEU A 99 6.45 -8.20 14.03
CA LEU A 99 7.07 -6.92 14.36
C LEU A 99 6.79 -6.46 15.80
N GLY A 100 5.61 -6.80 16.33
CA GLY A 100 5.19 -6.48 17.70
C GLY A 100 5.69 -7.46 18.77
N GLY A 101 6.35 -8.56 18.38
CA GLY A 101 7.02 -9.50 19.29
C GLY A 101 8.25 -8.94 20.01
N GLY A 102 8.67 -7.71 19.69
CA GLY A 102 9.66 -6.94 20.45
C GLY A 102 9.07 -6.30 21.70
N GLY A 103 8.53 -7.11 22.61
CA GLY A 103 8.33 -6.67 23.99
C GLY A 103 9.69 -6.26 24.59
N THR A 104 9.73 -5.09 25.22
CA THR A 104 10.87 -4.43 25.91
C THR A 104 11.87 -3.65 25.03
N MET A 105 11.48 -2.48 24.51
CA MET A 105 12.22 -1.20 24.63
C MET A 105 11.58 -0.13 23.73
N TRP A 106 10.60 0.59 24.28
CA TRP A 106 10.38 2.02 24.07
C TRP A 106 9.99 2.61 25.42
#